data_AF-A0AA42WCB7-F1
#
_entry.id   AF-A0AA42WCB7-F1
#
_cell.length_a   1.000
_cell.length_b   1.000
_cell.length_c   1.000
_cell.angle_alpha   90.00
_cell.angle_beta   90.00
_cell.angle_gamma   90.00
#
_symmetry.space_group_name_H-M   'P 1'
#
loop_
_entity.id
_entity.type
_entity.pdbx_description
1 polymer ?
#
loop_
_entity_poly.entity_id
_entity_poly.type
_entity_poly.pdbx_seq_one_letter_code
_entity_poly.pdbx_strand_id
1 'polypeptide(L)'
;MSPTKIPLICAEEALRRAAEALLKVNSLLCVIRYATESGKQDFLNVLDMAEIAISLSGEMAESAEEWADLIKATSQAGGRE
;
A
#
# COMPACT_ATOMS: atom_id res chain seq x y z
N MET A 1 20.21 -14.58 -20.66
CA MET A 1 19.66 -14.08 -19.38
C MET A 1 18.45 -14.94 -19.06
N SER A 2 18.52 -15.77 -18.01
CA SER A 2 17.43 -16.67 -17.65
C SER A 2 16.28 -15.87 -16.99
N PRO A 3 14.99 -16.14 -17.29
CA PRO A 3 13.89 -15.23 -16.94
C PRO A 3 13.44 -15.26 -15.47
N THR A 4 14.15 -15.93 -14.57
CA THR A 4 13.54 -16.52 -13.36
C THR A 4 13.87 -15.85 -12.03
N LYS A 5 14.39 -14.63 -12.01
CA LYS A 5 14.60 -13.90 -10.75
C LYS A 5 14.24 -12.43 -10.90
N ILE A 6 12.95 -12.12 -10.81
CA ILE A 6 12.61 -10.94 -10.03
C ILE A 6 13.24 -11.20 -8.66
N PRO A 7 14.20 -10.38 -8.19
CA PRO A 7 14.83 -10.68 -6.91
C PRO A 7 13.72 -10.70 -5.87
N LEU A 8 13.48 -11.83 -5.21
CA LEU A 8 12.51 -11.93 -4.11
C LEU A 8 12.70 -10.78 -3.09
N ILE A 9 13.94 -10.32 -2.94
CA ILE A 9 14.35 -9.13 -2.19
C ILE A 9 13.61 -7.86 -2.63
N CYS A 10 13.42 -7.63 -3.93
CA CYS A 10 12.70 -6.47 -4.44
C CYS A 10 11.19 -6.55 -4.13
N ALA A 11 10.62 -7.76 -4.18
CA ALA A 11 9.20 -7.96 -3.89
C ALA A 11 8.90 -7.84 -2.38
N GLU A 12 9.77 -8.39 -1.53
CA GLU A 12 9.69 -8.21 -0.08
C GLU A 12 9.81 -6.73 0.31
N GLU A 13 10.78 -6.02 -0.24
CA GLU A 13 10.98 -4.58 -0.01
C GLU A 13 9.74 -3.77 -0.43
N ALA A 14 9.15 -4.09 -1.59
CA ALA A 14 7.97 -3.41 -2.09
C ALA A 14 6.73 -3.67 -1.22
N LEU A 15 6.49 -4.91 -0.83
CA LEU A 15 5.39 -5.27 0.08
C LEU A 15 5.56 -4.62 1.45
N ARG A 16 6.79 -4.54 1.97
CA ARG A 16 7.07 -3.84 3.23
C ARG A 16 6.75 -2.36 3.13
N ARG A 17 7.14 -1.69 2.04
CA ARG A 17 6.81 -0.28 1.79
C ARG A 17 5.30 -0.05 1.69
N ALA A 18 4.58 -0.93 0.98
CA ALA A 18 3.14 -0.86 0.90
C ALA A 18 2.49 -1.00 2.29
N ALA A 19 2.95 -1.95 3.11
CA ALA A 19 2.48 -2.12 4.48
C ALA A 19 2.75 -0.87 5.36
N GLU A 20 3.96 -0.31 5.29
CA GLU A 20 4.32 0.93 6.00
C GLU A 20 3.45 2.12 5.57
N ALA A 21 3.16 2.24 4.28
CA ALA A 21 2.28 3.29 3.77
C ALA A 21 0.84 3.12 4.23
N LEU A 22 0.31 1.89 4.22
CA LEU A 22 -1.04 1.60 4.74
C LEU A 22 -1.16 1.88 6.24
N LEU A 23 -0.11 1.64 7.03
CA LEU A 23 -0.07 2.03 8.45
C LEU A 23 -0.13 3.56 8.64
N LYS A 24 0.54 4.32 7.75
CA LYS A 24 0.45 5.78 7.74
C LYS A 24 -0.95 6.25 7.36
N VAL A 25 -1.58 5.62 6.35
CA VAL A 25 -2.99 5.88 5.99
C VAL A 25 -3.91 5.63 7.17
N ASN A 26 -3.76 4.50 7.88
CA ASN A 26 -4.57 4.22 9.07
C ASN A 26 -4.40 5.29 10.17
N SER A 27 -3.19 5.80 10.35
CA SER A 27 -2.92 6.89 11.28
C SER A 27 -3.65 8.18 10.87
N LEU A 28 -3.66 8.49 9.57
CA LEU A 28 -4.39 9.63 9.01
C LEU A 28 -5.92 9.47 9.18
N LEU A 29 -6.45 8.27 8.96
CA LEU A 29 -7.86 7.95 9.19
C LEU A 29 -8.27 8.14 10.66
N CYS A 30 -7.38 7.84 11.61
CA CYS A 30 -7.63 8.11 13.03
C CYS A 30 -7.76 9.63 13.30
N VAL A 31 -6.93 10.45 12.66
CA VAL A 31 -7.01 11.92 12.77
C VAL A 31 -8.30 12.44 12.14
N ILE A 32 -8.67 11.95 10.97
CA ILE A 32 -9.94 12.28 10.29
C ILE A 32 -11.14 11.94 11.18
N ARG A 33 -11.14 10.75 11.80
CA ARG A 33 -12.20 10.35 12.73
C ARG A 33 -12.29 11.31 13.91
N TYR A 34 -11.16 11.60 14.57
CA TYR A 34 -11.13 12.55 15.68
C TYR A 34 -11.66 13.93 15.26
N ALA A 35 -11.23 14.45 14.12
CA ALA A 35 -11.67 15.74 13.60
C ALA A 35 -13.18 15.76 13.34
N THR A 36 -13.72 14.66 12.81
CA THR A 36 -15.14 14.48 12.53
C THR A 36 -15.96 14.45 13.82
N GLU A 37 -15.56 13.65 14.79
CA GLU A 37 -16.24 13.49 16.09
C GLU A 37 -16.17 14.75 16.96
N SER A 38 -15.08 15.53 16.84
CA SER A 38 -14.88 16.77 17.60
C SER A 38 -15.40 18.03 16.91
N GLY A 39 -15.97 17.91 15.71
CA GLY A 39 -16.45 19.06 14.93
C GLY A 39 -15.35 20.00 14.43
N LYS A 40 -14.10 19.51 14.33
CA LYS A 40 -12.91 20.27 13.90
C LYS A 40 -12.53 19.99 12.44
N GLN A 41 -13.50 19.60 11.63
CA GLN A 41 -13.29 19.10 10.27
C GLN A 41 -12.58 20.16 9.39
N ASP A 42 -13.07 21.40 9.42
CA ASP A 42 -12.50 22.51 8.66
C ASP A 42 -11.16 22.98 9.22
N PHE A 43 -11.02 22.98 10.56
CA PHE A 43 -9.79 23.41 11.22
C PHE A 43 -8.61 22.47 10.95
N LEU A 44 -8.89 21.17 10.85
CA LEU A 44 -7.87 20.16 10.57
C LEU A 44 -7.76 19.80 9.08
N ASN A 45 -8.56 20.44 8.23
CA ASN A 45 -8.56 20.19 6.79
C ASN A 45 -8.84 18.73 6.42
N VAL A 46 -9.95 18.19 6.93
CA VAL A 46 -10.33 16.78 6.77
C VAL A 46 -10.52 16.38 5.31
N LEU A 47 -10.98 17.28 4.44
CA LEU A 47 -11.18 16.99 3.03
C LEU A 47 -9.86 16.62 2.36
N ASP A 48 -8.85 17.49 2.46
CA ASP A 48 -7.53 17.23 1.85
C ASP A 48 -6.88 15.99 2.46
N MET A 49 -7.02 15.77 3.77
CA MET A 49 -6.51 14.55 4.41
C MET A 49 -7.20 13.28 3.88
N ALA A 50 -8.50 13.33 3.60
CA ALA A 50 -9.23 12.21 3.03
C ALA A 50 -8.80 11.93 1.59
N GLU A 51 -8.60 12.97 0.78
CA GLU A 51 -8.08 12.82 -0.59
C GLU A 51 -6.67 12.20 -0.60
N ILE A 52 -5.78 12.67 0.29
CA ILE A 52 -4.44 12.09 0.46
C ILE A 52 -4.54 10.62 0.90
N ALA A 53 -5.41 10.30 1.86
CA ALA A 53 -5.60 8.93 2.33
C ALA A 53 -6.09 8.00 1.19
N ILE A 54 -7.02 8.48 0.36
CA ILE A 54 -7.54 7.74 -0.79
C ILE A 54 -6.44 7.52 -1.83
N SER A 55 -5.73 8.56 -2.25
CA SER A 55 -4.65 8.43 -3.26
C SER A 55 -3.57 7.47 -2.78
N LEU A 56 -3.07 7.67 -1.56
CA LEU A 56 -1.99 6.84 -1.02
C LEU A 56 -2.41 5.38 -0.83
N SER A 57 -3.64 5.12 -0.38
CA SER A 57 -4.12 3.74 -0.23
C SER A 57 -4.35 3.05 -1.58
N GLY A 58 -4.85 3.77 -2.59
CA GLY A 58 -5.02 3.24 -3.95
C GLY A 58 -3.69 2.85 -4.59
N GLU A 59 -2.74 3.78 -4.64
CA GLU A 59 -1.40 3.55 -5.22
C GLU A 59 -0.68 2.37 -4.55
N MET A 60 -0.80 2.23 -3.23
CA MET A 60 -0.16 1.15 -2.50
C MET A 60 -0.87 -0.19 -2.65
N ALA A 61 -2.20 -0.19 -2.81
CA ALA A 61 -2.96 -1.40 -3.10
C ALA A 61 -2.60 -1.96 -4.48
N GLU A 62 -2.56 -1.11 -5.51
CA GLU A 62 -2.17 -1.49 -6.87
C GLU A 62 -0.73 -2.04 -6.89
N SER A 63 0.21 -1.33 -6.28
CA SER A 63 1.60 -1.79 -6.16
C SER A 63 1.70 -3.12 -5.42
N ALA A 64 1.00 -3.30 -4.30
CA ALA A 64 1.03 -4.55 -3.56
C ALA A 64 0.45 -5.73 -4.36
N GLU A 65 -0.63 -5.51 -5.12
CA GLU A 65 -1.24 -6.51 -5.99
C GLU A 65 -0.29 -6.91 -7.12
N GLU A 66 0.32 -5.93 -7.81
CA GLU A 66 1.33 -6.19 -8.85
C GLU A 66 2.48 -7.06 -8.33
N TRP A 67 3.04 -6.72 -7.16
CA TRP A 67 4.13 -7.50 -6.56
C TRP A 67 3.67 -8.89 -6.11
N ALA A 68 2.46 -9.03 -5.60
CA ALA A 68 1.90 -10.33 -5.22
C ALA A 68 1.71 -11.24 -6.44
N ASP A 69 1.21 -10.71 -7.56
CA ASP A 69 1.04 -11.45 -8.81
C ASP A 69 2.38 -11.87 -9.41
N LEU A 70 3.40 -11.01 -9.35
CA LEU A 70 4.76 -11.34 -9.77
C LEU A 70 5.36 -12.49 -8.94
N ILE A 71 5.17 -12.48 -7.62
CA ILE A 71 5.60 -13.59 -6.74
C ILE A 71 4.85 -14.88 -7.10
N LYS A 72 3.53 -14.80 -7.32
CA LYS A 72 2.71 -15.95 -7.68
C LYS A 72 3.17 -16.57 -9.01
N ALA A 73 3.38 -15.76 -10.03
CA ALA A 73 3.86 -16.21 -11.34
C ALA A 73 5.23 -16.89 -11.25
N THR A 74 6.17 -16.33 -10.48
CA THR A 74 7.51 -16.90 -10.30
C THR A 74 7.49 -18.21 -9.52
N SER A 75 6.65 -18.34 -8.48
CA SER A 75 6.48 -19.59 -7.72
C SER A 75 5.90 -20.73 -8.57
N GLN A 76 4.99 -20.42 -9.49
CA GLN A 76 4.38 -21.41 -10.40
C GLN A 76 5.33 -21.83 -11.53
N ALA A 77 6.23 -20.94 -11.97
CA ALA A 77 7.23 -21.26 -12.98
C ALA A 77 8.35 -22.19 -12.46
N GLY A 78 8.71 -22.10 -11.17
CA GLY A 78 9.74 -22.94 -10.54
C GLY A 78 9.28 -24.33 -10.11
N GLY A 79 7.97 -24.65 -10.17
CA GLY A 79 7.41 -25.95 -9.78
C GLY A 79 7.18 -26.93 -10.94
N ARG A 80 7.69 -26.62 -12.14
CA ARG A 80 7.55 -27.44 -13.36
C ARG A 80 8.83 -28.16 -13.79
N GLU A 81 9.82 -28.26 -12.91
CA GLU A 81 11.04 -29.06 -13.13
C GLU A 81 10.97 -30.42 -12.45
#